data_AF-A0A661AKU8-F1
#
_entry.id   AF-A0A661AKU8-F1
#
_cell.length_a   1.000
_cell.length_b   1.000
_cell.length_c   1.000
_cell.angle_alpha   90.00
_cell.angle_beta   90.00
_cell.angle_gamma   90.00
#
_symmetry.space_group_name_H-M   'P 1'
#
loop_
_entity.id
_entity.type
_entity.pdbx_description
1 polymer ?
#
loop_
_entity_poly.entity_id
_entity_poly.type
_entity_poly.pdbx_seq_one_letter_code
_entity_poly.pdbx_strand_id
1 'polypeptide(L)'
;MLILLIIGLLEPPSYVRAYDRPNDGGGAIVIEWESVSDTLLKGYEIFRRKVGEEEFRKVAYVARGRNSFVNSIGIKDGVKYEYAVRSVGIDGSYSDLSIPAPPVVSYPQWFKKNKINTLLAIAIYFFLLVYFTQAAKGRELFIRRIAGLDHLEEAVGRATEMGKPILYVPGLSGLSDIATIASINILSPVAKKAAEYDTPIIVPNRDPIVTMVAQEVVKEAYTEAGRPDAFKRENVFFLSDSQFAYAAGVDGIMVRERPATNLFIGMFYAESLILAETGNMTGAIQIAGTDAVAQLPFFITACDYTIMGEELYAASAYLSRDPKLVGSIKAQDWGKAILMGLAFIGSILSLLNIDVVLKMFATI
;
A
#
# COMPACT_ATOMS: atom_id res chain seq x y z
N MET A 1 49.48 -60.52 20.34
CA MET A 1 48.79 -59.52 21.18
C MET A 1 47.97 -58.65 20.25
N LEU A 2 46.66 -58.90 20.20
CA LEU A 2 45.72 -58.26 19.27
C LEU A 2 45.52 -56.80 19.73
N ILE A 3 45.95 -55.83 18.93
CA ILE A 3 45.62 -54.42 19.18
C ILE A 3 44.16 -54.24 18.77
N LEU A 4 43.25 -54.21 19.75
CA LEU A 4 41.89 -53.74 19.52
C LEU A 4 41.96 -52.25 19.19
N LEU A 5 41.71 -51.91 17.92
CA LEU A 5 41.36 -50.55 17.53
C LEU A 5 39.95 -50.29 18.10
N ILE A 6 39.86 -49.53 19.19
CA ILE A 6 38.61 -48.83 19.55
C ILE A 6 38.43 -47.77 18.47
N ILE A 7 37.62 -48.09 17.45
CA ILE A 7 37.00 -47.07 16.63
C ILE A 7 35.96 -46.43 17.56
N GLY A 8 36.15 -45.16 17.92
CA GLY A 8 35.18 -44.41 18.69
C GLY A 8 33.84 -44.42 17.95
N LEU A 9 32.88 -45.18 18.47
CA LEU A 9 31.52 -45.20 17.94
C LEU A 9 30.86 -43.87 18.32
N LEU A 10 30.58 -43.05 17.32
CA LEU A 10 29.88 -41.80 17.50
C LEU A 10 28.48 -42.09 18.06
N GLU A 11 28.14 -41.49 19.20
CA GLU A 11 26.85 -41.74 19.85
C GLU A 11 25.70 -41.03 19.10
N PRO A 12 24.51 -41.65 19.02
CA PRO A 12 23.32 -40.99 18.50
C PRO A 12 22.84 -39.89 19.46
N PRO A 13 22.20 -38.82 18.95
CA PRO A 13 21.61 -37.79 19.80
C PRO A 13 20.48 -38.34 20.69
N SER A 14 20.45 -37.91 21.94
CA SER A 14 19.41 -38.24 22.92
C SER A 14 18.28 -37.20 22.94
N TYR A 15 17.15 -37.58 23.55
CA TYR A 15 15.99 -36.71 23.80
C TYR A 15 15.46 -35.95 22.57
N VAL A 16 15.35 -36.62 21.43
CA VAL A 16 14.75 -36.02 20.24
C VAL A 16 13.27 -35.71 20.49
N ARG A 17 12.90 -34.45 20.32
CA ARG A 17 11.53 -33.94 20.45
C ARG A 17 11.11 -33.30 19.15
N ALA A 18 9.87 -33.54 18.75
CA ALA A 18 9.27 -32.87 17.61
C ALA A 18 7.90 -32.32 18.00
N TYR A 19 7.63 -31.07 17.64
CA TYR A 19 6.36 -30.40 17.95
C TYR A 19 5.97 -29.42 16.85
N ASP A 20 4.67 -29.15 16.72
CA ASP A 20 4.15 -28.17 15.75
C ASP A 20 4.75 -26.79 16.00
N ARG A 21 5.07 -26.06 14.94
CA ARG A 21 5.71 -24.76 15.08
C ARG A 21 4.70 -23.75 15.66
N PRO A 22 5.00 -23.11 16.80
CA PRO A 22 4.09 -22.13 17.38
C PRO A 22 3.99 -20.85 16.53
N ASN A 23 2.82 -20.22 16.55
CA ASN A 23 2.50 -18.93 15.92
C ASN A 23 2.71 -18.88 14.40
N ASP A 24 2.45 -19.96 13.68
CA ASP A 24 2.61 -20.00 12.23
C ASP A 24 1.30 -20.35 11.48
N GLY A 25 1.39 -20.51 10.17
CA GLY A 25 0.26 -20.84 9.30
C GLY A 25 0.10 -22.33 9.04
N GLY A 26 0.73 -23.19 9.84
CA GLY A 26 0.89 -24.62 9.54
C GLY A 26 2.06 -24.89 8.58
N GLY A 27 2.26 -26.16 8.26
CA GLY A 27 3.28 -26.62 7.32
C GLY A 27 4.70 -26.62 7.88
N ALA A 28 4.88 -26.50 9.20
CA ALA A 28 6.21 -26.56 9.81
C ALA A 28 6.23 -27.31 11.14
N ILE A 29 7.29 -28.07 11.35
CA ILE A 29 7.54 -28.82 12.60
C ILE A 29 8.92 -28.44 13.10
N VAL A 30 9.02 -28.19 14.39
CA VAL A 30 10.30 -27.93 15.08
C VAL A 30 10.80 -29.25 15.65
N ILE A 31 12.07 -29.54 15.42
CA ILE A 31 12.78 -30.73 15.90
C ILE A 31 13.93 -30.26 16.77
N GLU A 32 14.01 -30.74 18.01
CA GLU A 32 15.07 -30.43 18.97
C GLU A 32 15.68 -31.72 19.51
N TRP A 33 16.97 -31.69 19.83
CA TRP A 33 17.69 -32.82 20.39
C TRP A 33 18.75 -32.36 21.39
N GLU A 34 19.23 -33.27 22.24
CA GLU A 34 20.38 -33.00 23.08
C GLU A 34 21.68 -33.22 22.30
N SER A 35 22.64 -32.31 22.48
CA SER A 35 23.90 -32.37 21.71
C SER A 35 24.83 -33.43 22.25
N VAL A 36 25.46 -34.18 21.34
CA VAL A 36 26.49 -35.16 21.66
C VAL A 36 27.81 -34.46 21.94
N SER A 37 28.41 -34.76 23.09
CA SER A 37 29.68 -34.16 23.53
C SER A 37 30.88 -34.96 22.99
N ASP A 38 31.06 -34.92 21.67
CA ASP A 38 32.19 -35.58 20.99
C ASP A 38 33.04 -34.55 20.21
N THR A 39 34.36 -34.62 20.38
CA THR A 39 35.33 -33.80 19.64
C THR A 39 35.32 -34.08 18.14
N LEU A 40 34.98 -35.31 17.73
CA LEU A 40 34.91 -35.78 16.35
C LEU A 40 33.57 -35.47 15.67
N LEU A 41 32.61 -34.85 16.38
CA LEU A 41 31.31 -34.47 15.81
C LEU A 41 31.46 -33.36 14.76
N LYS A 42 30.91 -33.60 13.56
CA LYS A 42 30.78 -32.62 12.48
C LYS A 42 29.40 -31.95 12.48
N GLY A 43 28.35 -32.70 12.79
CA GLY A 43 26.97 -32.22 12.81
C GLY A 43 25.96 -33.36 12.88
N TYR A 44 24.73 -33.08 12.46
CA TYR A 44 23.58 -33.97 12.59
C TYR A 44 22.83 -34.09 11.27
N GLU A 45 22.31 -35.28 10.98
CA GLU A 45 21.35 -35.49 9.91
C GLU A 45 19.97 -35.78 10.49
N ILE A 46 18.97 -35.08 9.96
CA ILE A 46 17.58 -35.19 10.40
C ILE A 46 16.84 -36.02 9.37
N PHE A 47 16.13 -37.02 9.86
CA PHE A 47 15.31 -37.92 9.07
C PHE A 47 13.84 -37.78 9.44
N ARG A 48 12.98 -37.98 8.45
CA ARG A 48 11.53 -37.95 8.57
C ARG A 48 10.91 -39.15 7.87
N ARG A 49 9.84 -39.68 8.44
CA ARG A 49 8.87 -40.55 7.75
C ARG A 49 7.45 -40.16 8.11
N LYS A 50 6.47 -40.56 7.29
CA LYS A 50 5.07 -40.52 7.74
C LYS A 50 4.79 -41.74 8.62
N VAL A 51 3.90 -41.58 9.60
CA VAL A 51 3.44 -42.74 10.37
C VAL A 51 2.81 -43.76 9.43
N GLY A 52 3.31 -44.99 9.47
CA GLY A 52 2.92 -46.09 8.58
C GLY A 52 3.85 -46.33 7.39
N GLU A 53 4.84 -45.46 7.14
CA GLU A 53 5.95 -45.74 6.22
C GLU A 53 7.08 -46.45 6.99
N GLU A 54 7.76 -47.42 6.37
CA GLU A 54 8.85 -48.16 7.02
C GLU A 54 10.15 -47.35 7.03
N GLU A 55 10.47 -46.69 5.91
CA GLU A 55 11.77 -46.03 5.70
C GLU A 55 11.80 -44.56 6.12
N PHE A 56 12.87 -44.19 6.81
CA PHE A 56 13.22 -42.81 7.12
C PHE A 56 13.95 -42.14 5.95
N ARG A 57 13.48 -40.97 5.53
CA ARG A 57 14.12 -40.16 4.49
C ARG A 57 14.86 -38.98 5.11
N LYS A 58 16.09 -38.74 4.66
CA LYS A 58 16.86 -37.56 5.08
C LYS A 58 16.16 -36.29 4.60
N VAL A 59 15.92 -35.35 5.52
CA VAL A 59 15.30 -34.06 5.21
C VAL A 59 16.25 -32.88 5.39
N ALA A 60 17.27 -33.01 6.24
CA ALA A 60 18.24 -31.94 6.45
C ALA A 60 19.56 -32.43 7.03
N TYR A 61 20.57 -31.57 6.92
CA TYR A 61 21.83 -31.65 7.65
C TYR A 61 22.03 -30.34 8.42
N VAL A 62 22.47 -30.44 9.67
CA VAL A 62 22.69 -29.31 10.57
C VAL A 62 24.10 -29.42 11.14
N ALA A 63 24.92 -28.38 10.96
CA ALA A 63 26.29 -28.36 11.46
C ALA A 63 26.36 -28.39 13.00
N ARG A 64 27.50 -28.82 13.55
CA ARG A 64 27.78 -28.80 14.99
C ARG A 64 27.52 -27.41 15.60
N GLY A 65 27.08 -27.40 16.86
CA GLY A 65 26.74 -26.19 17.62
C GLY A 65 25.27 -25.79 17.50
N ARG A 66 24.48 -26.52 16.72
CA ARG A 66 23.01 -26.39 16.67
C ARG A 66 22.36 -27.67 17.17
N ASN A 67 21.25 -27.51 17.86
CA ASN A 67 20.47 -28.58 18.49
C ASN A 67 18.97 -28.50 18.14
N SER A 68 18.62 -27.68 17.15
CA SER A 68 17.25 -27.47 16.68
C SER A 68 17.21 -27.28 15.16
N PHE A 69 16.13 -27.75 14.54
CA PHE A 69 15.85 -27.63 13.11
C PHE A 69 14.35 -27.42 12.88
N VAL A 70 13.99 -26.52 11.97
CA VAL A 70 12.60 -26.32 11.55
C VAL A 70 12.41 -26.96 10.18
N ASN A 71 11.62 -28.02 10.12
CA ASN A 71 11.25 -28.64 8.85
C ASN A 71 10.01 -27.96 8.27
N SER A 72 10.19 -27.14 7.25
CA SER A 72 9.12 -26.44 6.53
C SER A 72 8.91 -26.92 5.08
N ILE A 73 9.66 -27.93 4.63
CA ILE A 73 9.63 -28.40 3.24
C ILE A 73 8.90 -29.75 3.15
N GLY A 74 7.83 -29.78 2.37
CA GLY A 74 7.06 -30.99 2.12
C GLY A 74 6.28 -31.51 3.34
N ILE A 75 5.98 -30.63 4.31
CA ILE A 75 5.03 -30.91 5.39
C ILE A 75 3.62 -30.60 4.88
N LYS A 76 2.69 -31.49 5.22
CA LYS A 76 1.26 -31.32 4.97
C LYS A 76 0.56 -31.31 6.31
N ASP A 77 -0.32 -30.35 6.51
CA ASP A 77 -1.12 -30.24 7.74
C ASP A 77 -2.02 -31.47 7.92
N GLY A 78 -2.26 -31.85 9.18
CA GLY A 78 -3.08 -33.02 9.53
C GLY A 78 -2.39 -34.38 9.31
N VAL A 79 -1.19 -34.42 8.73
CA VAL A 79 -0.41 -35.67 8.55
C VAL A 79 0.54 -35.88 9.73
N LYS A 80 0.58 -37.11 10.26
CA LYS A 80 1.49 -37.52 11.33
C LYS A 80 2.88 -37.87 10.78
N TYR A 81 3.90 -37.24 11.32
CA TYR A 81 5.30 -37.49 11.00
C TYR A 81 6.08 -37.95 12.22
N GLU A 82 7.07 -38.81 12.00
CA GLU A 82 8.07 -39.20 12.99
C GLU A 82 9.45 -38.72 12.54
N TYR A 83 10.27 -38.33 13.52
CA TYR A 83 11.59 -37.79 13.28
C TYR A 83 12.64 -38.55 14.08
N ALA A 84 13.77 -38.80 13.44
CA ALA A 84 14.95 -39.37 14.07
C ALA A 84 16.19 -38.57 13.62
N VAL A 85 17.20 -38.53 14.47
CA VAL A 85 18.43 -37.76 14.22
C VAL A 85 19.62 -38.70 14.35
N ARG A 86 20.64 -38.55 13.52
CA ARG A 86 21.93 -39.22 13.69
C ARG A 86 23.07 -38.22 13.71
N SER A 87 24.13 -38.57 14.42
CA SER A 87 25.38 -37.82 14.47
C SER A 87 26.24 -38.15 13.25
N VAL A 88 26.98 -37.16 12.75
CA VAL A 88 27.93 -37.30 11.64
C VAL A 88 29.32 -36.91 12.13
N GLY A 89 30.30 -37.79 11.96
CA GLY A 89 31.70 -37.57 12.31
C GLY A 89 32.46 -36.76 11.26
N ILE A 90 33.56 -36.12 11.66
CA ILE A 90 34.46 -35.39 10.75
C ILE A 90 35.14 -36.34 9.76
N ASP A 91 35.38 -37.57 10.21
CA ASP A 91 35.96 -38.70 9.47
C ASP A 91 34.97 -39.38 8.49
N GLY A 92 33.70 -38.93 8.47
CA GLY A 92 32.65 -39.53 7.64
C GLY A 92 31.94 -40.71 8.29
N SER A 93 32.21 -41.01 9.56
CA SER A 93 31.44 -41.98 10.35
C SER A 93 30.03 -41.46 10.66
N TYR A 94 29.10 -42.40 10.92
CA TYR A 94 27.74 -42.10 11.33
C TYR A 94 27.39 -42.89 12.59
N SER A 95 26.62 -42.28 13.48
CA SER A 95 25.92 -43.04 14.53
C SER A 95 24.74 -43.81 13.94
N ASP A 96 24.18 -44.72 14.73
CA ASP A 96 22.81 -45.20 14.53
C ASP A 96 21.80 -44.03 14.57
N LEU A 97 20.57 -44.28 14.11
CA LEU A 97 19.47 -43.33 14.31
C LEU A 97 19.09 -43.29 15.79
N SER A 98 18.78 -42.10 16.29
CA SER A 98 18.16 -41.93 17.59
C SER A 98 16.84 -42.70 17.69
N ILE A 99 16.39 -42.95 18.92
CA ILE A 99 15.00 -43.31 19.17
C ILE A 99 14.11 -42.23 18.52
N PRO A 100 13.15 -42.60 17.65
CA PRO A 100 12.29 -41.61 17.00
C PRO A 100 11.46 -40.83 18.02
N ALA A 101 11.30 -39.53 17.77
CA ALA A 101 10.36 -38.71 18.52
C ALA A 101 8.92 -39.22 18.35
N PRO A 102 8.04 -39.02 19.35
CA PRO A 102 6.63 -39.33 19.22
C PRO A 102 6.01 -38.65 17.97
N PRO A 103 5.02 -39.29 17.32
CA PRO A 103 4.37 -38.71 16.15
C PRO A 103 3.85 -37.30 16.38
N VAL A 104 4.16 -36.40 15.46
CA VAL A 104 3.78 -34.99 15.49
C VAL A 104 2.96 -34.63 14.25
N VAL A 105 2.01 -33.72 14.41
CA VAL A 105 1.16 -33.18 13.34
C VAL A 105 1.33 -31.67 13.31
N SER A 106 1.46 -31.10 12.12
CA SER A 106 1.38 -29.65 11.96
C SER A 106 -0.06 -29.20 11.74
N TYR A 107 -0.43 -28.05 12.30
CA TYR A 107 -1.75 -27.46 12.14
C TYR A 107 -1.67 -25.94 11.97
N PRO A 108 -2.50 -25.35 11.10
CA PRO A 108 -2.58 -23.91 10.98
C PRO A 108 -3.17 -23.32 12.27
N GLN A 109 -2.50 -22.30 12.81
CA GLN A 109 -2.95 -21.63 14.02
C GLN A 109 -3.79 -20.41 13.66
N TRP A 110 -4.94 -20.26 14.33
CA TRP A 110 -5.89 -19.16 14.09
C TRP A 110 -5.31 -17.78 14.44
N PHE A 111 -4.36 -17.72 15.38
CA PHE A 111 -3.84 -16.45 15.90
C PHE A 111 -2.31 -16.46 16.03
N LYS A 112 -1.65 -15.53 15.34
CA LYS A 112 -0.20 -15.30 15.46
C LYS A 112 0.04 -14.29 16.58
N LYS A 113 0.43 -14.76 17.77
CA LYS A 113 0.67 -13.90 18.95
C LYS A 113 1.70 -12.79 18.68
N ASN A 114 2.67 -13.09 17.82
CA ASN A 114 3.70 -12.13 17.39
C ASN A 114 3.12 -10.91 16.65
N LYS A 115 1.92 -11.00 16.06
CA LYS A 115 1.27 -9.90 15.32
C LYS A 115 0.22 -9.14 16.14
N ILE A 116 0.21 -9.29 17.47
CA ILE A 116 -0.74 -8.57 18.34
C ILE A 116 -0.61 -7.05 18.20
N ASN A 117 0.61 -6.54 17.97
CA ASN A 117 0.86 -5.11 17.75
C ASN A 117 0.15 -4.61 16.47
N THR A 118 0.20 -5.39 15.39
CA THR A 118 -0.51 -5.09 14.14
C THR A 118 -2.03 -5.08 14.37
N LEU A 119 -2.56 -6.04 15.13
CA LEU A 119 -3.99 -6.08 15.45
C LEU A 119 -4.40 -4.82 16.25
N LEU A 120 -3.62 -4.44 17.26
CA LEU A 120 -3.87 -3.23 18.04
C LEU A 120 -3.83 -1.97 17.16
N ALA A 121 -2.86 -1.87 16.25
CA ALA A 121 -2.77 -0.75 15.31
C ALA A 121 -4.01 -0.67 14.40
N ILE A 122 -4.47 -1.81 13.87
CA ILE A 122 -5.69 -1.88 13.06
C ILE A 122 -6.91 -1.48 13.89
N ALA A 123 -7.03 -1.98 15.12
CA ALA A 123 -8.15 -1.67 16.01
C ALA A 123 -8.20 -0.18 16.38
N ILE A 124 -7.04 0.43 16.68
CA ILE A 124 -6.92 1.87 16.96
C ILE A 124 -7.32 2.67 15.71
N TYR A 125 -6.80 2.31 14.53
CA TYR A 125 -7.12 3.02 13.29
C TYR A 125 -8.60 2.91 12.93
N PHE A 126 -9.19 1.71 13.08
CA PHE A 126 -10.62 1.49 12.89
C PHE A 126 -11.46 2.31 13.87
N PHE A 127 -11.06 2.37 15.14
CA PHE A 127 -11.71 3.22 16.14
C PHE A 127 -11.65 4.70 15.73
N LEU A 128 -10.48 5.21 15.31
CA LEU A 128 -10.33 6.60 14.84
C LEU A 128 -11.24 6.88 13.64
N LEU A 129 -11.29 5.98 12.66
CA LEU A 129 -12.17 6.10 11.50
C LEU A 129 -13.65 6.21 11.88
N VAL A 130 -14.13 5.29 12.72
CA VAL A 130 -15.54 5.30 13.16
C VAL A 130 -15.83 6.55 13.99
N TYR A 131 -14.94 6.90 14.93
CA TYR A 131 -15.09 8.07 15.78
C TYR A 131 -15.18 9.37 14.97
N PHE A 132 -14.24 9.61 14.06
CA PHE A 132 -14.22 10.84 13.26
C PHE A 132 -15.34 10.89 12.23
N THR A 133 -15.70 9.77 11.61
CA THR A 133 -16.85 9.71 10.69
C THR A 133 -18.15 10.03 11.42
N GLN A 134 -18.34 9.50 12.64
CA GLN A 134 -19.53 9.78 13.43
C GLN A 134 -19.55 11.22 13.94
N ALA A 135 -18.38 11.75 14.30
CA ALA A 135 -18.22 13.15 14.70
C ALA A 135 -18.52 14.11 13.52
N ALA A 136 -18.04 13.81 12.31
CA ALA A 136 -18.27 14.62 11.12
C ALA A 136 -19.74 14.75 10.72
N LYS A 137 -20.59 13.80 11.14
CA LYS A 137 -22.05 13.87 10.92
C LYS A 137 -22.75 14.83 11.88
N GLY A 138 -22.21 15.04 13.08
CA GLY A 138 -22.85 15.82 14.15
C GLY A 138 -22.21 17.18 14.44
N ARG A 139 -20.99 17.41 13.96
CA ARG A 139 -20.25 18.66 14.10
C ARG A 139 -19.36 18.89 12.89
N GLU A 140 -19.14 20.15 12.54
CA GLU A 140 -18.13 20.52 11.57
C GLU A 140 -16.74 20.24 12.14
N LEU A 141 -16.03 19.30 11.51
CA LEU A 141 -14.63 19.05 11.84
C LEU A 141 -13.75 20.05 11.09
N PHE A 142 -12.83 20.70 11.80
CA PHE A 142 -11.89 21.63 11.19
C PHE A 142 -10.97 20.90 10.19
N ILE A 143 -11.03 21.24 8.91
CA ILE A 143 -10.07 20.78 7.89
C ILE A 143 -9.13 21.96 7.58
N ARG A 144 -7.82 21.71 7.49
CA ARG A 144 -6.86 22.73 7.05
C ARG A 144 -7.27 23.21 5.66
N ARG A 145 -7.32 24.53 5.46
CA ARG A 145 -7.55 25.12 4.14
C ARG A 145 -6.41 24.77 3.19
N ILE A 146 -6.76 24.32 2.00
CA ILE A 146 -5.81 24.05 0.92
C ILE A 146 -5.99 25.19 -0.08
N ALA A 147 -4.98 26.04 -0.23
CA ALA A 147 -5.08 27.26 -1.03
C ALA A 147 -5.57 26.96 -2.45
N GLY A 148 -5.01 25.94 -3.11
CA GLY A 148 -5.44 25.56 -4.46
C GLY A 148 -6.91 25.16 -4.60
N LEU A 149 -7.57 24.72 -3.52
CA LEU A 149 -8.99 24.36 -3.54
C LEU A 149 -9.92 25.55 -3.32
N ASP A 150 -9.53 26.53 -2.50
CA ASP A 150 -10.31 27.76 -2.31
C ASP A 150 -10.41 28.54 -3.63
N HIS A 151 -9.33 28.52 -4.42
CA HIS A 151 -9.32 29.17 -5.72
C HIS A 151 -10.05 28.39 -6.82
N LEU A 152 -10.43 27.12 -6.61
CA LEU A 152 -11.27 26.40 -7.57
C LEU A 152 -12.64 27.05 -7.70
N GLU A 153 -13.30 27.39 -6.59
CA GLU A 153 -14.62 28.04 -6.61
C GLU A 153 -14.53 29.43 -7.27
N GLU A 154 -13.50 30.21 -6.92
CA GLU A 154 -13.22 31.51 -7.53
C GLU A 154 -12.97 31.37 -9.04
N ALA A 155 -12.21 30.37 -9.46
CA ALA A 155 -11.88 30.15 -10.85
C ALA A 155 -13.08 29.69 -11.68
N VAL A 156 -14.03 28.96 -11.09
CA VAL A 156 -15.33 28.69 -11.72
C VAL A 156 -16.14 29.99 -11.85
N GLY A 157 -16.25 30.78 -10.78
CA GLY A 157 -16.99 32.04 -10.79
C GLY A 157 -16.46 33.04 -11.83
N ARG A 158 -15.14 33.19 -11.95
CA ARG A 158 -14.55 34.04 -12.99
C ARG A 158 -14.79 33.52 -14.39
N ALA A 159 -14.77 32.20 -14.61
CA ALA A 159 -15.10 31.63 -15.92
C ALA A 159 -16.53 31.98 -16.34
N THR A 160 -17.46 31.96 -15.37
CA THR A 160 -18.83 32.47 -15.54
C THR A 160 -18.85 33.96 -15.90
N GLU A 161 -18.17 34.80 -15.13
CA GLU A 161 -18.13 36.26 -15.33
C GLU A 161 -17.55 36.64 -16.70
N MET A 162 -16.56 35.88 -17.18
CA MET A 162 -15.92 36.09 -18.48
C MET A 162 -16.69 35.47 -19.65
N GLY A 163 -17.74 34.68 -19.39
CA GLY A 163 -18.49 33.94 -20.41
C GLY A 163 -17.63 32.94 -21.20
N LYS A 164 -16.61 32.37 -20.55
CA LYS A 164 -15.59 31.51 -21.18
C LYS A 164 -15.60 30.11 -20.56
N PRO A 165 -15.17 29.09 -21.31
CA PRO A 165 -15.18 27.73 -20.80
C PRO A 165 -14.13 27.51 -19.71
N ILE A 166 -14.38 26.48 -18.90
CA ILE A 166 -13.40 25.84 -18.02
C ILE A 166 -12.81 24.64 -18.76
N LEU A 167 -11.49 24.55 -18.83
CA LEU A 167 -10.80 23.37 -19.34
C LEU A 167 -10.37 22.50 -18.16
N TYR A 168 -10.87 21.26 -18.08
CA TYR A 168 -10.51 20.31 -17.03
C TYR A 168 -9.75 19.12 -17.63
N VAL A 169 -8.51 18.91 -17.19
CA VAL A 169 -7.63 17.84 -17.67
C VAL A 169 -7.42 16.84 -16.52
N PRO A 170 -7.98 15.61 -16.60
CA PRO A 170 -7.96 14.65 -15.50
C PRO A 170 -6.65 13.85 -15.37
N GLY A 171 -5.54 14.44 -15.81
CA GLY A 171 -4.26 13.75 -15.97
C GLY A 171 -4.23 12.79 -17.17
N LEU A 172 -3.10 12.12 -17.33
CA LEU A 172 -2.80 11.25 -18.48
C LEU A 172 -2.78 9.75 -18.12
N SER A 173 -2.94 9.39 -16.84
CA SER A 173 -2.93 8.00 -16.38
C SER A 173 -4.34 7.39 -16.38
N GLY A 174 -4.43 6.06 -16.34
CA GLY A 174 -5.70 5.33 -16.29
C GLY A 174 -6.30 5.26 -14.88
N LEU A 175 -7.47 4.63 -14.75
CA LEU A 175 -8.16 4.44 -13.46
C LEU A 175 -7.44 3.52 -12.47
N SER A 176 -6.36 2.84 -12.89
CA SER A 176 -5.47 2.13 -11.98
C SER A 176 -4.66 3.07 -11.10
N ASP A 177 -4.57 4.34 -11.49
CA ASP A 177 -3.81 5.37 -10.80
C ASP A 177 -4.69 6.13 -9.79
N ILE A 178 -4.19 6.28 -8.57
CA ILE A 178 -4.91 6.90 -7.46
C ILE A 178 -5.12 8.40 -7.75
N ALA A 179 -4.16 9.05 -8.42
CA ALA A 179 -4.28 10.47 -8.78
C ALA A 179 -5.40 10.71 -9.80
N THR A 180 -5.59 9.80 -10.76
CA THR A 180 -6.69 9.88 -11.73
C THR A 180 -8.04 9.67 -11.04
N ILE A 181 -8.14 8.71 -10.10
CA ILE A 181 -9.36 8.53 -9.30
C ILE A 181 -9.67 9.80 -8.50
N ALA A 182 -8.66 10.41 -7.86
CA ALA A 182 -8.82 11.64 -7.11
C ALA A 182 -9.30 12.80 -8.01
N SER A 183 -8.72 12.93 -9.21
CA SER A 183 -9.16 13.89 -10.21
C SER A 183 -10.64 13.72 -10.58
N ILE A 184 -11.08 12.51 -10.91
CA ILE A 184 -12.49 12.25 -11.23
C ILE A 184 -13.41 12.60 -10.05
N ASN A 185 -13.00 12.36 -8.81
CA ASN A 185 -13.78 12.78 -7.63
C ASN A 185 -13.84 14.30 -7.46
N ILE A 186 -12.83 15.05 -7.91
CA ILE A 186 -12.81 16.53 -7.93
C ILE A 186 -13.63 17.07 -9.11
N LEU A 187 -13.65 16.35 -10.24
CA LEU A 187 -14.45 16.72 -11.42
C LEU A 187 -15.95 16.82 -11.09
N SER A 188 -16.48 15.94 -10.23
CA SER A 188 -17.89 15.97 -9.82
C SER A 188 -18.35 17.33 -9.24
N PRO A 189 -17.76 17.83 -8.13
CA PRO A 189 -18.14 19.13 -7.58
C PRO A 189 -17.81 20.30 -8.52
N VAL A 190 -16.73 20.23 -9.31
CA VAL A 190 -16.41 21.27 -10.31
C VAL A 190 -17.47 21.33 -11.41
N ALA A 191 -17.87 20.18 -11.96
CA ALA A 191 -18.91 20.08 -12.98
C ALA A 191 -20.28 20.52 -12.46
N LYS A 192 -20.61 20.17 -11.21
CA LYS A 192 -21.83 20.63 -10.53
C LYS A 192 -21.85 22.14 -10.42
N LYS A 193 -20.75 22.76 -10.01
CA LYS A 193 -20.61 24.21 -9.89
C LYS A 193 -20.66 24.91 -11.25
N ALA A 194 -20.02 24.32 -12.25
CA ALA A 194 -20.11 24.81 -13.63
C ALA A 194 -21.56 24.77 -14.15
N ALA A 195 -22.33 23.73 -13.83
CA ALA A 195 -23.75 23.62 -14.19
C ALA A 195 -24.62 24.64 -13.46
N GLU A 196 -24.40 24.87 -12.15
CA GLU A 196 -25.10 25.90 -11.36
C GLU A 196 -24.95 27.31 -11.95
N TYR A 197 -23.75 27.61 -12.46
CA TYR A 197 -23.42 28.90 -13.05
C TYR A 197 -23.54 28.95 -14.58
N ASP A 198 -24.09 27.92 -15.21
CA ASP A 198 -24.22 27.83 -16.68
C ASP A 198 -22.92 28.09 -17.44
N THR A 199 -21.81 27.58 -16.88
CA THR A 199 -20.46 27.75 -17.43
C THR A 199 -20.07 26.49 -18.21
N PRO A 200 -19.66 26.61 -19.49
CA PRO A 200 -19.21 25.45 -20.26
C PRO A 200 -17.97 24.82 -19.65
N ILE A 201 -17.97 23.50 -19.48
CA ILE A 201 -16.79 22.71 -19.11
C ILE A 201 -16.35 21.86 -20.31
N ILE A 202 -15.04 21.83 -20.60
CA ILE A 202 -14.42 21.01 -21.64
C ILE A 202 -13.45 20.04 -20.94
N VAL A 203 -13.63 18.74 -21.18
CA VAL A 203 -12.89 17.68 -20.49
C VAL A 203 -12.28 16.73 -21.53
N PRO A 204 -11.13 17.09 -22.14
CA PRO A 204 -10.41 16.18 -23.03
C PRO A 204 -9.76 15.07 -22.20
N ASN A 205 -9.80 13.84 -22.67
CA ASN A 205 -9.27 12.67 -21.98
C ASN A 205 -8.26 11.91 -22.85
N ARG A 206 -7.20 11.40 -22.22
CA ARG A 206 -6.21 10.52 -22.88
C ARG A 206 -6.65 9.05 -22.88
N ASP A 207 -7.35 8.61 -21.85
CA ASP A 207 -7.73 7.21 -21.66
C ASP A 207 -9.23 7.01 -21.98
N PRO A 208 -9.61 6.02 -22.83
CA PRO A 208 -11.00 5.79 -23.18
C PRO A 208 -11.90 5.39 -21.99
N ILE A 209 -11.35 4.67 -21.00
CA ILE A 209 -12.08 4.26 -19.81
C ILE A 209 -12.30 5.47 -18.91
N VAL A 210 -11.26 6.29 -18.70
CA VAL A 210 -11.39 7.57 -17.96
C VAL A 210 -12.42 8.47 -18.64
N THR A 211 -12.45 8.52 -19.98
CA THR A 211 -13.46 9.27 -20.75
C THR A 211 -14.88 8.82 -20.40
N MET A 212 -15.14 7.51 -20.37
CA MET A 212 -16.47 6.98 -20.06
C MET A 212 -16.90 7.32 -18.63
N VAL A 213 -15.99 7.20 -17.66
CA VAL A 213 -16.27 7.54 -16.27
C VAL A 213 -16.48 9.05 -16.11
N ALA A 214 -15.63 9.88 -16.72
CA ALA A 214 -15.79 11.33 -16.71
C ALA A 214 -17.14 11.76 -17.31
N GLN A 215 -17.60 11.11 -18.39
CA GLN A 215 -18.91 11.40 -18.99
C GLN A 215 -20.05 11.17 -18.00
N GLU A 216 -20.06 10.03 -17.30
CA GLU A 216 -21.12 9.74 -16.32
C GLU A 216 -21.02 10.67 -15.10
N VAL A 217 -19.81 10.95 -14.60
CA VAL A 217 -19.62 11.87 -13.47
C VAL A 217 -20.09 13.28 -13.79
N VAL A 218 -19.76 13.82 -14.97
CA VAL A 218 -20.21 15.15 -15.39
C VAL A 218 -21.73 15.15 -15.59
N LYS A 219 -22.29 14.11 -16.21
CA LYS A 219 -23.74 13.98 -16.39
C LYS A 219 -24.51 13.91 -15.07
N GLU A 220 -24.02 13.12 -14.11
CA GLU A 220 -24.61 13.02 -12.77
C GLU A 220 -24.53 14.37 -12.05
N ALA A 221 -23.37 15.04 -12.09
CA ALA A 221 -23.20 16.37 -11.51
C ALA A 221 -24.17 17.42 -12.09
N TYR A 222 -24.39 17.43 -13.40
CA TYR A 222 -25.37 18.30 -14.05
C TYR A 222 -26.81 17.94 -13.66
N THR A 223 -27.10 16.65 -13.49
CA THR A 223 -28.42 16.17 -13.04
C THR A 223 -28.69 16.59 -11.60
N GLU A 224 -27.71 16.45 -10.70
CA GLU A 224 -27.81 16.93 -9.31
C GLU A 224 -27.98 18.44 -9.21
N ALA A 225 -27.37 19.20 -10.12
CA ALA A 225 -27.55 20.65 -10.22
C ALA A 225 -28.93 21.05 -10.79
N GLY A 226 -29.77 20.09 -11.19
CA GLY A 226 -31.08 20.35 -11.80
C GLY A 226 -31.02 20.88 -13.23
N ARG A 227 -29.88 20.71 -13.92
CA ARG A 227 -29.63 21.17 -15.30
C ARG A 227 -29.21 20.01 -16.23
N PRO A 228 -29.94 18.87 -16.28
CA PRO A 228 -29.56 17.74 -17.13
C PRO A 228 -29.60 18.08 -18.64
N ASP A 229 -30.38 19.09 -19.03
CA ASP A 229 -30.49 19.62 -20.39
C ASP A 229 -29.24 20.39 -20.86
N ALA A 230 -28.47 20.95 -19.93
CA ALA A 230 -27.24 21.68 -20.23
C ALA A 230 -26.03 20.74 -20.42
N PHE A 231 -26.16 19.45 -20.12
CA PHE A 231 -25.09 18.48 -20.30
C PHE A 231 -24.82 18.23 -21.79
N LYS A 232 -23.58 18.45 -22.22
CA LYS A 232 -23.09 18.19 -23.57
C LYS A 232 -22.06 17.07 -23.54
N ARG A 233 -22.43 15.89 -24.06
CA ARG A 233 -21.53 14.72 -24.07
C ARG A 233 -20.29 14.98 -24.91
N GLU A 234 -20.42 15.75 -25.98
CA GLU A 234 -19.35 16.17 -26.88
C GLU A 234 -18.26 17.00 -26.19
N ASN A 235 -18.55 17.60 -25.02
CA ASN A 235 -17.55 18.33 -24.25
C ASN A 235 -16.65 17.42 -23.42
N VAL A 236 -17.01 16.14 -23.23
CA VAL A 236 -16.23 15.15 -22.49
C VAL A 236 -15.84 14.03 -23.44
N PHE A 237 -14.63 14.08 -23.98
CA PHE A 237 -14.25 13.26 -25.12
C PHE A 237 -12.83 12.71 -25.02
N PHE A 238 -12.60 11.58 -25.68
CA PHE A 238 -11.29 11.01 -25.89
C PHE A 238 -10.60 11.78 -27.02
N LEU A 239 -9.37 12.24 -26.77
CA LEU A 239 -8.61 13.04 -27.74
C LEU A 239 -7.52 12.23 -28.44
N SER A 240 -6.64 11.59 -27.67
CA SER A 240 -5.58 10.71 -28.17
C SER A 240 -4.99 9.92 -27.00
N ASP A 241 -4.51 8.70 -27.24
CA ASP A 241 -3.77 7.89 -26.28
C ASP A 241 -2.26 8.17 -26.28
N SER A 242 -1.74 8.89 -27.27
CA SER A 242 -0.34 9.30 -27.34
C SER A 242 -0.11 10.56 -26.50
N GLN A 243 0.85 10.51 -25.57
CA GLN A 243 1.12 11.58 -24.59
C GLN A 243 1.28 12.96 -25.23
N PHE A 244 2.18 13.11 -26.20
CA PHE A 244 2.45 14.41 -26.83
C PHE A 244 1.40 14.80 -27.87
N ALA A 245 0.72 13.84 -28.49
CA ALA A 245 -0.43 14.16 -29.35
C ALA A 245 -1.60 14.69 -28.52
N TYR A 246 -1.84 14.10 -27.35
CA TYR A 246 -2.80 14.59 -26.38
C TYR A 246 -2.44 16.00 -25.91
N ALA A 247 -1.19 16.22 -25.48
CA ALA A 247 -0.71 17.55 -25.06
C ALA A 247 -0.92 18.61 -26.16
N ALA A 248 -0.45 18.36 -27.38
CA ALA A 248 -0.62 19.27 -28.51
C ALA A 248 -2.09 19.53 -28.85
N GLY A 249 -2.95 18.52 -28.72
CA GLY A 249 -4.38 18.67 -28.93
C GLY A 249 -5.05 19.54 -27.84
N VAL A 250 -4.65 19.37 -26.59
CA VAL A 250 -5.08 20.20 -25.46
C VAL A 250 -4.57 21.64 -25.59
N ASP A 251 -3.32 21.84 -25.97
CA ASP A 251 -2.77 23.16 -26.30
C ASP A 251 -3.59 23.84 -27.42
N GLY A 252 -3.94 23.08 -28.46
CA GLY A 252 -4.81 23.56 -29.52
C GLY A 252 -6.20 23.99 -29.03
N ILE A 253 -6.77 23.29 -28.03
CA ILE A 253 -8.02 23.70 -27.38
C ILE A 253 -7.83 25.03 -26.65
N MET A 254 -6.75 25.18 -25.87
CA MET A 254 -6.47 26.44 -25.15
C MET A 254 -6.35 27.62 -26.10
N VAL A 255 -5.65 27.45 -27.22
CA VAL A 255 -5.43 28.53 -28.20
C VAL A 255 -6.72 28.92 -28.93
N ARG A 256 -7.58 27.95 -29.28
CA ARG A 256 -8.84 28.20 -30.00
C ARG A 256 -9.97 28.70 -29.10
N GLU A 257 -10.24 27.96 -28.02
CA GLU A 257 -11.38 28.22 -27.14
C GLU A 257 -11.09 29.30 -26.10
N ARG A 258 -9.79 29.57 -25.84
CA ARG A 258 -9.29 30.53 -24.84
C ARG A 258 -10.03 30.42 -23.49
N PRO A 259 -10.00 29.26 -22.82
CA PRO A 259 -10.63 29.05 -21.52
C PRO A 259 -10.26 30.16 -20.54
N ALA A 260 -11.18 30.54 -19.66
CA ALA A 260 -10.85 31.46 -18.57
C ALA A 260 -10.03 30.77 -17.48
N THR A 261 -10.25 29.47 -17.30
CA THR A 261 -9.63 28.65 -16.26
C THR A 261 -9.19 27.31 -16.83
N ASN A 262 -7.96 26.92 -16.52
CA ASN A 262 -7.41 25.60 -16.78
C ASN A 262 -7.21 24.84 -15.46
N LEU A 263 -7.77 23.65 -15.36
CA LEU A 263 -7.67 22.76 -14.20
C LEU A 263 -6.87 21.52 -14.61
N PHE A 264 -5.63 21.42 -14.15
CA PHE A 264 -4.73 20.29 -14.43
C PHE A 264 -4.65 19.38 -13.22
N ILE A 265 -5.58 18.44 -13.08
CA ILE A 265 -5.74 17.64 -11.86
C ILE A 265 -5.53 16.17 -12.19
N GLY A 266 -4.52 15.51 -11.61
CA GLY A 266 -4.27 14.09 -11.78
C GLY A 266 -2.78 13.75 -11.94
N MET A 267 -2.51 12.63 -12.61
CA MET A 267 -1.14 12.20 -12.92
C MET A 267 -0.66 12.82 -14.22
N PHE A 268 0.48 13.50 -14.18
CA PHE A 268 1.11 14.13 -15.35
C PHE A 268 2.56 13.67 -15.50
N TYR A 269 3.14 13.96 -16.65
CA TYR A 269 4.53 13.68 -16.98
C TYR A 269 5.21 14.94 -17.54
N ALA A 270 6.06 14.79 -18.56
CA ALA A 270 6.84 15.89 -19.14
C ALA A 270 5.99 16.97 -19.82
N GLU A 271 4.76 16.66 -20.23
CA GLU A 271 3.82 17.59 -20.85
C GLU A 271 3.26 18.63 -19.88
N SER A 272 3.38 18.42 -18.56
CA SER A 272 2.87 19.35 -17.54
C SER A 272 3.35 20.79 -17.76
N LEU A 273 4.64 21.00 -18.05
CA LEU A 273 5.18 22.33 -18.33
C LEU A 273 4.67 22.90 -19.65
N ILE A 274 4.49 22.06 -20.67
CA ILE A 274 3.97 22.48 -21.98
C ILE A 274 2.54 23.00 -21.82
N LEU A 275 1.67 22.21 -21.16
CA LEU A 275 0.29 22.58 -20.89
C LEU A 275 0.19 23.87 -20.06
N ALA A 276 1.01 23.99 -19.02
CA ALA A 276 1.02 25.15 -18.14
C ALA A 276 1.51 26.42 -18.86
N GLU A 277 2.59 26.35 -19.64
CA GLU A 277 3.06 27.51 -20.41
C GLU A 277 2.04 27.95 -21.47
N THR A 278 1.42 27.01 -22.18
CA THR A 278 0.36 27.34 -23.15
C THR A 278 -0.81 28.05 -22.48
N GLY A 279 -1.27 27.56 -21.33
CA GLY A 279 -2.37 28.20 -20.61
C GLY A 279 -2.01 29.61 -20.12
N ASN A 280 -0.78 29.80 -19.63
CA ASN A 280 -0.27 31.12 -19.25
C ASN A 280 -0.23 32.08 -20.46
N MET A 281 0.23 31.62 -21.62
CA MET A 281 0.22 32.39 -22.87
C MET A 281 -1.19 32.80 -23.32
N THR A 282 -2.21 31.99 -23.03
CA THR A 282 -3.62 32.33 -23.37
C THR A 282 -4.28 33.26 -22.35
N GLY A 283 -3.64 33.49 -21.19
CA GLY A 283 -4.15 34.30 -20.09
C GLY A 283 -5.20 33.59 -19.24
N ALA A 284 -5.24 32.26 -19.29
CA ALA A 284 -6.11 31.45 -18.44
C ALA A 284 -5.52 31.35 -17.04
N ILE A 285 -6.37 31.37 -16.01
CA ILE A 285 -5.91 31.12 -14.65
C ILE A 285 -5.81 29.62 -14.44
N GLN A 286 -4.70 29.19 -13.85
CA GLN A 286 -4.30 27.80 -13.85
C GLN A 286 -4.22 27.25 -12.43
N ILE A 287 -4.98 26.18 -12.19
CA ILE A 287 -4.92 25.43 -10.95
C ILE A 287 -4.50 24.02 -11.29
N ALA A 288 -3.37 23.61 -10.75
CA ALA A 288 -2.82 22.28 -10.94
C ALA A 288 -2.91 21.46 -9.66
N GLY A 289 -2.94 20.14 -9.80
CA GLY A 289 -2.95 19.22 -8.68
C GLY A 289 -2.40 17.87 -9.07
N THR A 290 -1.31 17.45 -8.42
CA THR A 290 -0.67 16.16 -8.70
C THR A 290 0.04 15.63 -7.45
N ASP A 291 0.15 14.30 -7.36
CA ASP A 291 0.96 13.61 -6.35
C ASP A 291 2.35 13.23 -6.88
N ALA A 292 2.62 13.51 -8.16
CA ALA A 292 3.86 13.16 -8.82
C ALA A 292 4.98 14.13 -8.46
N VAL A 293 5.94 13.64 -7.66
CA VAL A 293 7.05 14.45 -7.12
C VAL A 293 7.88 15.12 -8.21
N ALA A 294 8.04 14.49 -9.38
CA ALA A 294 8.86 15.03 -10.47
C ALA A 294 8.16 16.16 -11.25
N GLN A 295 6.85 16.34 -11.10
CA GLN A 295 6.03 17.26 -11.89
C GLN A 295 5.54 18.44 -11.05
N LEU A 296 5.49 18.27 -9.72
CA LEU A 296 5.22 19.36 -8.80
C LEU A 296 6.05 20.63 -9.07
N PRO A 297 7.38 20.56 -9.33
CA PRO A 297 8.15 21.76 -9.61
C PRO A 297 7.63 22.54 -10.82
N PHE A 298 7.20 21.85 -11.89
CA PHE A 298 6.71 22.50 -13.11
C PHE A 298 5.41 23.26 -12.85
N PHE A 299 4.45 22.62 -12.17
CA PHE A 299 3.19 23.27 -11.84
C PHE A 299 3.35 24.40 -10.81
N ILE A 300 4.21 24.23 -9.80
CA ILE A 300 4.50 25.29 -8.83
C ILE A 300 5.06 26.54 -9.53
N THR A 301 5.88 26.36 -10.56
CA THR A 301 6.49 27.49 -11.27
C THR A 301 5.59 28.12 -12.34
N ALA A 302 4.69 27.35 -12.95
CA ALA A 302 3.96 27.77 -14.16
C ALA A 302 2.44 27.98 -13.94
N CYS A 303 1.88 27.56 -12.80
CA CYS A 303 0.47 27.74 -12.48
C CYS A 303 0.28 28.70 -11.30
N ASP A 304 -0.87 29.37 -11.24
CA ASP A 304 -1.22 30.31 -10.16
C ASP A 304 -1.34 29.60 -8.82
N TYR A 305 -1.92 28.39 -8.83
CA TYR A 305 -2.08 27.56 -7.63
C TYR A 305 -1.77 26.10 -7.92
N THR A 306 -1.11 25.44 -6.96
CA THR A 306 -0.78 24.02 -7.04
C THR A 306 -1.19 23.28 -5.78
N ILE A 307 -1.99 22.23 -5.96
CA ILE A 307 -2.38 21.25 -4.93
C ILE A 307 -1.30 20.17 -4.90
N MET A 308 -0.68 19.95 -3.74
CA MET A 308 0.52 19.13 -3.64
C MET A 308 0.30 17.80 -2.94
N GLY A 309 0.61 16.68 -3.61
CA GLY A 309 0.72 15.38 -2.94
C GLY A 309 -0.60 14.95 -2.30
N GLU A 310 -0.57 14.76 -0.98
CA GLU A 310 -1.73 14.33 -0.21
C GLU A 310 -2.92 15.31 -0.24
N GLU A 311 -2.68 16.58 -0.57
CA GLU A 311 -3.74 17.56 -0.72
C GLU A 311 -4.70 17.18 -1.87
N LEU A 312 -4.21 16.49 -2.90
CA LEU A 312 -5.01 15.99 -4.01
C LEU A 312 -6.07 14.99 -3.52
N TYR A 313 -5.69 14.09 -2.61
CA TYR A 313 -6.60 13.08 -2.07
C TYR A 313 -7.57 13.65 -1.03
N ALA A 314 -7.20 14.76 -0.38
CA ALA A 314 -8.06 15.48 0.55
C ALA A 314 -9.10 16.37 -0.16
N ALA A 315 -8.89 16.67 -1.45
CA ALA A 315 -9.66 17.66 -2.19
C ALA A 315 -11.15 17.32 -2.34
N SER A 316 -11.47 16.05 -2.61
CA SER A 316 -12.87 15.64 -2.73
C SER A 316 -13.64 15.82 -1.42
N ALA A 317 -13.01 15.53 -0.28
CA ALA A 317 -13.61 15.76 1.04
C ALA A 317 -13.81 17.25 1.34
N TYR A 318 -12.87 18.09 0.90
CA TYR A 318 -12.94 19.53 1.06
C TYR A 318 -14.11 20.14 0.28
N LEU A 319 -14.28 19.73 -0.98
CA LEU A 319 -15.30 20.26 -1.89
C LEU A 319 -16.70 19.70 -1.61
N SER A 320 -16.82 18.39 -1.40
CA SER A 320 -18.13 17.73 -1.16
C SER A 320 -18.66 17.87 0.27
N ARG A 321 -17.76 18.12 1.24
CA ARG A 321 -18.05 18.09 2.68
C ARG A 321 -18.71 16.80 3.17
N ASP A 322 -18.52 15.67 2.47
CA ASP A 322 -19.07 14.37 2.88
C ASP A 322 -18.47 13.93 4.24
N PRO A 323 -19.29 13.69 5.28
CA PRO A 323 -18.81 13.25 6.59
C PRO A 323 -17.89 12.03 6.59
N LYS A 324 -18.04 11.09 5.65
CA LYS A 324 -17.18 9.91 5.50
C LYS A 324 -15.79 10.29 5.03
N LEU A 325 -15.70 11.18 4.04
CA LEU A 325 -14.42 11.64 3.50
C LEU A 325 -13.71 12.58 4.49
N VAL A 326 -14.45 13.45 5.15
CA VAL A 326 -13.89 14.33 6.20
C VAL A 326 -13.41 13.50 7.41
N GLY A 327 -14.19 12.50 7.80
CA GLY A 327 -13.84 11.58 8.88
C GLY A 327 -12.58 10.77 8.59
N SER A 328 -12.41 10.30 7.35
CA SER A 328 -11.24 9.52 6.95
C SER A 328 -9.95 10.36 6.98
N ILE A 329 -10.00 11.61 6.50
CA ILE A 329 -8.85 12.54 6.57
C ILE A 329 -8.43 12.73 8.03
N LYS A 330 -9.39 12.97 8.93
CA LYS A 330 -9.06 13.16 10.36
C LYS A 330 -8.48 11.93 11.02
N ALA A 331 -9.01 10.75 10.70
CA ALA A 331 -8.45 9.50 11.20
C ALA A 331 -7.01 9.29 10.69
N GLN A 332 -6.75 9.65 9.42
CA GLN A 332 -5.42 9.55 8.83
C GLN A 332 -4.44 10.55 9.45
N ASP A 333 -4.84 11.81 9.67
CA ASP A 333 -4.03 12.83 10.34
C ASP A 333 -3.61 12.39 11.75
N TRP A 334 -4.59 11.92 12.54
CA TRP A 334 -4.32 11.41 13.89
C TRP A 334 -3.49 10.13 13.89
N GLY A 335 -3.74 9.23 12.93
CA GLY A 335 -2.91 8.05 12.73
C GLY A 335 -1.45 8.41 12.46
N LYS A 336 -1.20 9.36 11.55
CA LYS A 336 0.15 9.90 11.28
C LYS A 336 0.77 10.54 12.53
N ALA A 337 0.02 11.36 13.27
CA ALA A 337 0.51 12.00 14.49
C ALA A 337 0.93 10.97 15.55
N ILE A 338 0.14 9.91 15.74
CA ILE A 338 0.48 8.79 16.65
C ILE A 338 1.76 8.10 16.18
N LEU A 339 1.88 7.78 14.90
CA LEU A 339 3.06 7.13 14.33
C LEU A 339 4.31 8.01 14.45
N MET A 340 4.19 9.32 14.19
CA MET A 340 5.28 10.28 14.38
C MET A 340 5.71 10.36 15.84
N GLY A 341 4.76 10.39 16.78
CA GLY A 341 5.03 10.36 18.21
C GLY A 341 5.75 9.07 18.64
N LEU A 342 5.27 7.91 18.17
CA LEU A 342 5.91 6.62 18.44
C LEU A 342 7.32 6.53 17.84
N ALA A 343 7.52 7.04 16.63
CA ALA A 343 8.84 7.09 15.98
C ALA A 343 9.80 8.01 16.75
N PHE A 344 9.32 9.17 17.20
CA PHE A 344 10.11 10.11 17.99
C PHE A 344 10.50 9.53 19.36
N ILE A 345 9.54 8.98 20.11
CA ILE A 345 9.78 8.33 21.40
C ILE A 345 10.71 7.11 21.21
N GLY A 346 10.48 6.31 20.17
CA GLY A 346 11.33 5.17 19.82
C GLY A 346 12.76 5.57 19.52
N SER A 347 12.96 6.70 18.83
CA SER A 347 14.30 7.24 18.56
C SER A 347 15.02 7.65 19.85
N ILE A 348 14.32 8.30 20.79
CA ILE A 348 14.90 8.68 22.09
C ILE A 348 15.23 7.46 22.95
N LEU A 349 14.32 6.49 23.05
CA LEU A 349 14.52 5.28 23.84
C LEU A 349 15.66 4.41 23.29
N SER A 350 15.81 4.37 21.96
CA SER A 350 16.93 3.70 21.29
C SER A 350 18.28 4.30 21.71
N LEU A 351 18.38 5.63 21.83
CA LEU A 351 19.60 6.30 22.33
C LEU A 351 19.94 5.92 23.78
N LEU A 352 18.95 5.48 24.57
CA LEU A 352 19.11 5.03 25.96
C LEU A 352 19.33 3.51 26.07
N ASN A 353 19.53 2.79 24.95
CA ASN A 353 19.59 1.32 24.87
C ASN A 353 18.32 0.61 25.40
N ILE A 354 17.16 1.27 25.28
CA ILE A 354 15.86 0.70 25.64
C ILE A 354 15.13 0.31 24.35
N ASP A 355 15.30 -0.94 23.91
CA ASP A 355 14.80 -1.44 22.62
C ASP A 355 13.29 -1.77 22.60
N VAL A 356 12.48 -1.22 23.50
CA VAL A 356 11.06 -1.57 23.64
C VAL A 356 10.28 -1.22 22.37
N VAL A 357 10.51 -0.03 21.81
CA VAL A 357 9.80 0.43 20.60
C VAL A 357 10.30 -0.31 19.35
N LEU A 358 11.61 -0.57 19.26
CA LEU A 358 12.18 -1.38 18.17
C LEU A 358 11.60 -2.79 18.15
N LYS A 359 11.46 -3.43 19.32
CA LYS A 359 10.81 -4.73 19.45
C LYS A 359 9.33 -4.69 19.10
N MET A 360 8.64 -3.57 19.25
CA MET A 360 7.25 -3.44 18.81
C MET A 360 7.13 -3.41 17.28
N PHE A 361 8.05 -2.72 16.59
CA PHE A 361 8.06 -2.62 15.13
C PHE A 361 8.65 -3.86 14.44
N ALA A 362 9.57 -4.58 15.08
CA ALA A 362 10.16 -5.80 14.53
C ALA A 362 9.17 -6.97 14.34
N THR A 363 8.00 -6.89 14.98
CA THR A 363 6.94 -7.91 14.93
C THR A 363 5.76 -7.58 14.02
N ILE A 364 5.73 -6.36 13.44
CA ILE A 364 4.73 -5.92 12.47
C ILE A 364 5.09 -6.51 11.10
#